data_AF-A0A855KKI9-F1
#
_entry.id   AF-A0A855KKI9-F1
#
_cell.length_a   1.000
_cell.length_b   1.000
_cell.length_c   1.000
_cell.angle_alpha   90.00
_cell.angle_beta   90.00
_cell.angle_gamma   90.00
#
_symmetry.space_group_name_H-M   'P 1'
#
loop_
_entity.id
_entity.type
_entity.pdbx_description
1 polymer ?
#
loop_
_entity_poly.entity_id
_entity_poly.type
_entity_poly.pdbx_seq_one_letter_code
_entity_poly.pdbx_strand_id
1 'polypeptide(L)' 'MSTQPQATTAEKGPVSVIAGPWPYYGHFKDLPERDRWVLYGSAKAYREALENQGLVMVEGYDDFVRRVTRELDL' A
#
# COMPACT_ATOMS: atom_id res chain seq x y z
N MET A 1 -33.06 -27.31 15.15
CA MET A 1 -32.62 -25.92 14.93
C MET A 1 -31.10 -25.94 14.97
N SER A 2 -30.42 -26.27 13.86
CA SER A 2 -28.96 -26.33 13.83
C SER A 2 -28.44 -25.08 13.14
N THR A 3 -27.89 -24.16 13.92
CA THR A 3 -27.33 -22.90 13.43
C THR A 3 -25.92 -23.16 12.90
N GLN A 4 -25.76 -23.05 11.59
CA GLN A 4 -24.48 -23.18 10.90
C GLN A 4 -23.68 -21.88 11.09
N PRO A 5 -22.41 -21.91 11.53
CA PRO A 5 -21.57 -20.72 11.55
C PRO A 5 -21.08 -20.44 10.12
N GLN A 6 -21.63 -19.40 9.49
CA GLN A 6 -21.15 -18.89 8.22
C GLN A 6 -19.88 -18.07 8.47
N ALA A 7 -18.72 -18.73 8.39
CA ALA A 7 -17.46 -18.04 8.20
C ALA A 7 -17.43 -17.51 6.76
N THR A 8 -17.69 -16.21 6.60
CA THR A 8 -17.50 -15.50 5.34
C THR A 8 -16.00 -15.33 5.12
N THR A 9 -15.31 -16.41 4.75
CA THR A 9 -14.02 -16.28 4.06
C THR A 9 -14.37 -15.69 2.70
N ALA A 10 -14.26 -14.36 2.59
CA ALA A 10 -14.18 -13.73 1.28
C ALA A 10 -12.97 -14.35 0.60
N GLU A 11 -13.22 -15.32 -0.28
CA GLU A 11 -12.22 -15.95 -1.14
C GLU A 11 -11.62 -14.80 -1.96
N LYS A 12 -10.49 -14.26 -1.49
CA LYS A 12 -9.71 -13.30 -2.28
C LYS A 12 -9.37 -14.04 -3.57
N GLY A 13 -9.94 -13.58 -4.68
CA GLY A 13 -9.65 -14.11 -6.01
C GLY A 13 -8.15 -14.11 -6.32
N PRO A 14 -7.74 -14.65 -7.47
CA PRO A 14 -6.33 -14.87 -7.79
C PRO A 14 -5.49 -13.60 -7.54
N VAL A 15 -4.50 -13.72 -6.65
CA VAL A 15 -3.58 -12.63 -6.32
C VAL A 15 -2.70 -12.35 -7.54
N SER A 16 -2.76 -11.13 -8.06
CA SER A 16 -1.87 -10.68 -9.13
C SER A 16 -0.74 -9.85 -8.56
N VAL A 17 0.50 -10.24 -8.86
CA VAL A 17 1.69 -9.50 -8.45
C VAL A 17 2.02 -8.45 -9.50
N ILE A 18 2.06 -7.19 -9.09
CA ILE A 18 2.46 -6.07 -9.96
C ILE A 18 3.96 -5.78 -9.79
N ALA A 19 4.67 -5.59 -10.90
CA ALA A 19 6.14 -5.45 -10.93
C ALA A 19 6.66 -4.00 -11.06
N GLY A 20 5.77 -3.02 -11.27
CA GLY A 20 6.11 -1.60 -11.40
C GLY A 20 5.95 -1.04 -12.83
N PRO A 21 6.18 0.28 -13.03
CA PRO A 21 6.88 1.19 -12.12
C PRO A 21 6.05 1.66 -10.91
N TRP A 22 6.72 1.84 -9.78
CA TRP A 22 6.11 2.36 -8.56
C TRP A 22 5.94 3.88 -8.58
N PRO A 23 5.00 4.43 -7.80
CA PRO A 23 4.94 5.86 -7.56
C PRO A 23 6.26 6.35 -6.96
N TYR A 24 6.83 7.41 -7.55
CA TYR A 24 8.02 8.10 -7.07
C TYR A 24 7.63 9.43 -6.42
N TYR A 25 8.04 9.63 -5.17
CA TYR A 25 7.68 10.78 -4.35
C TYR A 25 8.79 11.81 -4.19
N GLY A 26 9.97 11.58 -4.79
CA GLY A 26 11.15 12.44 -4.58
C GLY A 26 10.99 13.88 -5.07
N HIS A 27 10.00 14.17 -5.91
CA HIS A 27 9.63 15.53 -6.32
C HIS A 27 9.00 16.35 -5.18
N PHE A 28 8.54 15.70 -4.10
CA PHE A 28 7.82 16.34 -3.00
C PHE A 28 8.66 16.52 -1.73
N LYS A 29 9.95 16.16 -1.77
CA LYS A 29 10.85 16.24 -0.61
C LYS A 29 11.00 17.66 -0.04
N ASP A 30 10.80 18.68 -0.88
CA ASP A 30 10.96 20.10 -0.51
C ASP A 30 9.65 20.72 0.02
N LEU A 31 8.56 19.93 0.13
CA LEU A 31 7.31 20.39 0.74
C LEU A 31 7.46 20.55 2.26
N PRO A 32 6.57 21.34 2.90
CA PRO A 32 6.46 21.37 4.35
C PRO A 32 6.33 19.96 4.93
N GLU A 33 6.99 19.71 6.07
CA GLU A 33 7.03 18.38 6.71
C GLU A 33 5.63 17.76 6.88
N ARG A 34 4.65 18.57 7.29
CA ARG A 34 3.26 18.13 7.42
C ARG A 34 2.70 17.55 6.12
N ASP A 35 2.96 18.20 4.99
CA ASP A 35 2.45 17.77 3.69
C ASP A 35 3.17 16.49 3.22
N ARG A 36 4.45 16.34 3.56
CA ARG A 36 5.22 15.10 3.32
C ARG A 36 4.64 13.94 4.13
N TRP A 37 4.28 14.15 5.40
CA TRP A 37 3.58 13.15 6.22
C TRP A 37 2.19 12.78 5.66
N VAL A 38 1.46 13.75 5.10
CA VAL A 38 0.18 13.48 4.42
C VAL A 38 0.40 12.59 3.19
N LEU A 39 1.41 12.89 2.36
CA LEU A 39 1.77 12.08 1.19
C LEU A 39 2.19 10.67 1.58
N TYR A 40 2.98 10.51 2.65
CA TYR A 40 3.32 9.19 3.19
C TYR A 40 2.07 8.39 3.60
N GLY A 41 1.11 9.05 4.25
CA GLY A 41 -0.20 8.46 4.58
C GLY A 41 -0.95 7.99 3.32
N SER A 42 -1.04 8.85 2.31
CA SER A 42 -1.69 8.53 1.03
C SER A 42 -1.00 7.36 0.31
N ALA A 43 0.33 7.29 0.33
CA ALA A 43 1.08 6.20 -0.29
C ALA A 43 0.73 4.84 0.32
N LYS A 44 0.64 4.76 1.65
CA LYS A 44 0.23 3.53 2.35
C LYS A 44 -1.21 3.14 2.03
N ALA A 45 -2.13 4.10 2.04
CA ALA A 45 -3.53 3.86 1.72
C ALA A 45 -3.70 3.35 0.28
N TYR A 46 -2.90 3.85 -0.66
CA TYR A 46 -2.88 3.36 -2.04
C TYR A 46 -2.43 1.90 -2.13
N ARG A 47 -1.35 1.52 -1.42
CA ARG A 47 -0.89 0.14 -1.36
C ARG A 47 -1.94 -0.79 -0.75
N GLU A 48 -2.55 -0.40 0.36
CA GLU A 48 -3.62 -1.17 1.00
C GLU A 48 -4.83 -1.35 0.06
N ALA A 49 -5.21 -0.31 -0.67
CA ALA A 49 -6.28 -0.38 -1.66
C ALA A 49 -5.96 -1.37 -2.79
N LEU A 50 -4.71 -1.46 -3.24
CA LEU A 50 -4.27 -2.47 -4.20
C LEU A 50 -4.36 -3.88 -3.61
N GLU A 51 -3.84 -4.08 -2.40
CA GLU A 51 -3.84 -5.39 -1.72
C GLU A 51 -5.27 -5.89 -1.41
N ASN A 52 -6.21 -4.98 -1.16
CA ASN A 52 -7.63 -5.27 -1.00
C ASN A 52 -8.30 -5.72 -2.32
N GLN A 53 -7.77 -5.28 -3.46
CA GLN A 53 -8.19 -5.74 -4.80
C GLN A 53 -7.47 -7.03 -5.24
N GLY A 54 -6.64 -7.63 -4.37
CA GLY A 54 -5.82 -8.79 -4.71
C GLY A 54 -4.59 -8.44 -5.55
N LEU A 55 -4.23 -7.16 -5.66
CA LEU A 55 -3.02 -6.70 -6.33
C LEU A 55 -1.91 -6.51 -5.30
N VAL A 56 -0.91 -7.39 -5.32
CA VAL A 56 0.20 -7.32 -4.37
C VAL A 56 1.42 -6.74 -5.07
N MET A 57 2.05 -5.76 -4.42
CA MET A 57 3.30 -5.21 -4.93
C MET A 57 4.42 -6.26 -4.81
N VAL A 58 5.24 -6.42 -5.87
CA VAL A 58 6.46 -7.25 -5.75
C VAL A 58 7.45 -6.66 -4.74
N GLU A 59 7.40 -5.35 -4.52
CA GLU A 59 8.15 -4.66 -3.48
C GLU A 59 7.58 -5.02 -2.10
N GLY A 60 8.44 -5.55 -1.24
CA GLY A 60 8.10 -5.85 0.15
C GLY A 60 7.58 -4.61 0.89
N TYR A 61 6.80 -4.81 1.95
CA TYR A 61 6.25 -3.69 2.72
C TYR A 61 7.35 -2.81 3.33
N ASP A 62 8.39 -3.43 3.88
CA ASP A 62 9.51 -2.71 4.50
C ASP A 62 10.35 -1.92 3.48
N ASP A 63 10.60 -2.51 2.31
CA ASP A 63 11.31 -1.84 1.21
C ASP A 63 10.52 -0.64 0.69
N PHE A 64 9.20 -0.80 0.55
CA PHE A 64 8.29 0.27 0.20
C PHE A 64 8.33 1.41 1.23
N VAL A 65 8.20 1.11 2.52
CA VAL A 65 8.25 2.13 3.58
C VAL A 65 9.59 2.84 3.53
N ARG A 66 10.70 2.10 3.47
CA ARG A 66 12.04 2.68 3.40
C ARG A 66 12.23 3.58 2.19
N ARG A 67 11.72 3.18 1.02
CA ARG A 67 11.80 3.97 -0.21
C ARG A 67 10.96 5.24 -0.11
N VAL A 68 9.70 5.14 0.30
CA VAL A 68 8.81 6.31 0.39
C VAL A 68 9.31 7.30 1.44
N THR A 69 9.74 6.83 2.61
CA THR A 69 10.37 7.68 3.64
C THR A 69 11.61 8.38 3.11
N ARG A 70 12.50 7.67 2.40
CA ARG A 70 13.70 8.26 1.78
C ARG A 70 13.36 9.28 0.69
N GLU A 71 12.37 8.99 -0.15
CA GLU A 71 11.93 9.88 -1.23
C GLU A 71 11.29 11.16 -0.68
N LEU A 72 10.54 11.05 0.42
CA LEU A 72 9.90 12.18 1.09
C LEU A 72 10.81 12.87 2.11
N ASP A 73 12.03 12.37 2.38
CA ASP A 73 12.95 12.89 3.40
C ASP A 73 12.31 12.99 4.82
N LEU A 74 11.55 11.94 5.17
CA LEU A 74 10.87 11.77 6.46
C LEU A 74 11.71 10.96 7.48
#